data_AF-A0AA37JKJ1-F1
#
_entry.id   AF-A0AA37JKJ1-F1
#
_cell.length_a   1.000
_cell.length_b   1.000
_cell.length_c   1.000
_cell.angle_alpha   90.00
_cell.angle_beta   90.00
_cell.angle_gamma   90.00
#
_symmetry.space_group_name_H-M   'P 1'
#
loop_
_entity.id
_entity.type
_entity.pdbx_description
1 polymer ?
#
loop_
_entity_poly.entity_id
_entity_poly.type
_entity_poly.pdbx_seq_one_letter_code
_entity_poly.pdbx_strand_id
1 'polypeptide(L)'
;MEKATMANEAGADYFVSIHRNAMPIPGSASGVMSLVFENKGVPAQLANNINEELANTGFANLGIIERPGLVVLRRTEMPAVLVEVGFIDNEADNQLFDDNLHAIAEAIANGILTTIREGEAEQPEYYQIQTGAYRIRSLAEQQQNTLRSQGFPAFIVSEDGLFKVRAGAFRELDNAVRMEQELRRYGYNTFLVRRPAVS
;
A
#
# COMPACT_ATOMS: atom_id res chain seq x y z
N MET A 1 -1.24 2.75 -24.91
CA MET A 1 -1.91 4.00 -24.50
C MET A 1 -3.15 3.64 -23.70
N GLU A 2 -4.03 2.83 -24.29
CA GLU A 2 -5.24 2.28 -23.65
C GLU A 2 -5.01 1.72 -22.23
N LYS A 3 -4.01 0.85 -22.02
CA LYS A 3 -3.74 0.25 -20.68
C LYS A 3 -3.46 1.28 -19.57
N ALA A 4 -2.70 2.33 -19.86
CA ALA A 4 -2.39 3.36 -18.86
C ALA A 4 -3.61 4.24 -18.58
N THR A 5 -4.37 4.58 -19.63
CA THR A 5 -5.62 5.32 -19.50
C THR A 5 -6.64 4.57 -18.65
N MET A 6 -6.84 3.26 -18.91
CA MET A 6 -7.75 2.42 -18.11
C MET A 6 -7.35 2.38 -16.63
N ALA A 7 -6.05 2.27 -16.34
CA ALA A 7 -5.56 2.25 -14.96
C ALA A 7 -5.77 3.60 -14.25
N ASN A 8 -5.52 4.70 -14.93
CA ASN A 8 -5.73 6.04 -14.39
C ASN A 8 -7.23 6.31 -14.14
N GLU A 9 -8.10 5.95 -15.09
CA GLU A 9 -9.56 6.09 -14.96
C GLU A 9 -10.14 5.22 -13.85
N ALA A 10 -9.54 4.06 -13.58
CA ALA A 10 -9.94 3.20 -12.47
C ALA A 10 -9.51 3.73 -11.08
N GLY A 11 -8.64 4.74 -11.03
CA GLY A 11 -8.06 5.22 -9.77
C GLY A 11 -7.26 4.15 -9.03
N ALA A 12 -6.56 3.28 -9.76
CA ALA A 12 -5.83 2.15 -9.18
C ALA A 12 -4.66 2.61 -8.29
N ASP A 13 -4.41 1.89 -7.19
CA ASP A 13 -3.29 2.16 -6.28
C ASP A 13 -1.93 1.78 -6.88
N TYR A 14 -1.92 0.75 -7.74
CA TYR A 14 -0.72 0.23 -8.41
C TYR A 14 -1.03 -0.18 -9.85
N PHE A 15 -0.03 -0.06 -10.73
CA PHE A 15 -0.05 -0.63 -12.06
C PHE A 15 1.01 -1.73 -12.18
N VAL A 16 0.58 -2.96 -12.46
CA VAL A 16 1.47 -4.11 -12.69
C VAL A 16 1.20 -4.68 -14.08
N SER A 17 2.20 -4.61 -14.97
CA SER A 17 2.12 -5.21 -16.31
C SER A 17 2.96 -6.48 -16.35
N ILE A 18 2.35 -7.63 -16.62
CA ILE A 18 3.03 -8.93 -16.63
C ILE A 18 3.41 -9.30 -18.07
N HIS A 19 4.69 -9.64 -18.28
CA HIS A 19 5.29 -9.93 -19.57
C HIS A 19 6.20 -11.18 -19.48
N ARG A 20 6.58 -11.70 -20.65
CA ARG A 20 7.68 -12.65 -20.84
C ARG A 20 8.73 -11.97 -21.70
N ASN A 21 9.99 -12.09 -21.31
CA ASN A 21 11.11 -11.45 -22.00
C ASN A 21 11.54 -12.30 -23.21
N ALA A 22 12.39 -11.72 -24.07
CA ALA A 22 13.05 -12.44 -25.15
C ALA A 22 14.39 -11.78 -25.46
N MET A 23 15.38 -12.57 -25.88
CA MET A 23 16.66 -12.08 -26.37
C MET A 23 16.72 -12.13 -27.92
N PRO A 24 17.57 -11.29 -28.54
CA PRO A 24 17.87 -11.42 -29.97
C PRO A 24 18.53 -12.76 -30.32
N ILE A 25 19.26 -13.35 -29.37
CA ILE A 25 19.88 -14.67 -29.49
C ILE A 25 19.11 -15.62 -28.56
N PRO A 26 18.31 -16.57 -29.11
CA PRO A 26 17.50 -17.47 -28.30
C PRO A 26 18.29 -18.21 -27.24
N GLY A 27 17.74 -18.30 -26.03
CA GLY A 27 18.32 -19.02 -24.90
C GLY A 27 19.55 -18.35 -24.26
N SER A 28 19.95 -17.15 -24.69
CA SER A 28 21.14 -16.48 -24.15
C SER A 28 20.95 -15.85 -22.76
N ALA A 29 19.72 -15.83 -22.25
CA ALA A 29 19.37 -15.36 -20.91
C ALA A 29 18.24 -16.21 -20.31
N SER A 30 18.12 -16.15 -18.99
CA SER A 30 17.12 -16.86 -18.19
C SER A 30 16.94 -16.11 -16.86
N GLY A 31 15.71 -16.13 -16.34
CA GLY A 31 15.35 -15.51 -15.06
C GLY A 31 14.38 -14.34 -15.16
N VAL A 32 14.02 -13.80 -13.99
CA VAL A 32 13.02 -12.74 -13.83
C VAL A 32 13.68 -11.38 -13.65
N MET A 33 13.02 -10.35 -14.15
CA MET A 33 13.38 -8.96 -13.85
C MET A 33 12.14 -8.09 -13.80
N SER A 34 12.29 -6.91 -13.21
CA SER A 34 11.24 -5.90 -13.23
C SER A 34 11.76 -4.60 -13.81
N LEU A 35 10.93 -3.95 -14.62
CA LEU A 35 11.21 -2.68 -15.27
C LEU A 35 10.42 -1.57 -14.60
N VAL A 36 11.11 -0.50 -14.22
CA VAL A 36 10.53 0.66 -13.53
C VAL A 36 10.87 1.95 -14.26
N PHE A 37 10.09 3.02 -14.04
CA PHE A 37 10.44 4.33 -14.58
C PHE A 37 11.76 4.84 -13.97
N GLU A 38 11.89 4.68 -12.65
CA GLU A 38 13.05 5.03 -11.83
C GLU A 38 13.15 4.05 -10.67
N ASN A 39 14.36 3.62 -10.32
CA ASN A 39 14.62 2.64 -9.28
C ASN A 39 14.69 3.31 -7.90
N LYS A 40 13.57 3.92 -7.50
CA LYS A 40 13.40 4.51 -6.16
C LYS A 40 11.95 4.45 -5.70
N GLY A 41 11.76 4.61 -4.39
CA GLY A 41 10.45 4.70 -3.77
C GLY A 41 9.58 3.46 -4.00
N VAL A 42 8.26 3.67 -3.99
CA VAL A 42 7.26 2.60 -4.05
C VAL A 42 7.39 1.68 -5.29
N PRO A 43 7.65 2.17 -6.52
CA PRO A 43 7.86 1.29 -7.68
C PRO A 43 9.05 0.33 -7.51
N ALA A 44 10.17 0.80 -6.94
CA ALA A 44 11.35 -0.04 -6.71
C ALA A 44 11.09 -1.10 -5.63
N GLN A 45 10.41 -0.72 -4.56
CA GLN A 45 10.00 -1.64 -3.50
C GLN A 45 9.04 -2.71 -4.04
N LEU A 46 8.03 -2.30 -4.82
CA LEU A 46 7.09 -3.23 -5.47
C LEU A 46 7.82 -4.21 -6.40
N ALA A 47 8.72 -3.69 -7.23
CA ALA A 47 9.52 -4.51 -8.15
C ALA A 47 10.44 -5.49 -7.40
N ASN A 48 11.07 -5.05 -6.30
CA ASN A 48 11.94 -5.91 -5.49
C ASN A 48 11.13 -7.05 -4.87
N ASN A 49 10.02 -6.73 -4.21
CA ASN A 49 9.19 -7.71 -3.51
C ASN A 49 8.63 -8.77 -4.48
N ILE A 50 8.18 -8.36 -5.67
CA ILE A 50 7.73 -9.31 -6.71
C ILE A 50 8.89 -10.18 -7.19
N ASN A 51 10.06 -9.59 -7.47
CA ASN A 51 11.22 -10.35 -7.96
C ASN A 51 11.74 -11.37 -6.93
N GLU A 52 11.75 -11.03 -5.65
CA GLU A 52 12.15 -11.95 -4.56
C GLU A 52 11.19 -13.14 -4.46
N GLU A 53 9.88 -12.89 -4.50
CA GLU A 53 8.89 -13.97 -4.49
C GLU A 53 8.98 -14.85 -5.74
N LEU A 54 9.18 -14.25 -6.92
CA LEU A 54 9.39 -15.02 -8.15
C LEU A 54 10.67 -15.86 -8.10
N ALA A 55 11.73 -15.37 -7.46
CA ALA A 55 12.96 -16.15 -7.27
C ALA A 55 12.72 -17.40 -6.42
N ASN A 56 11.83 -17.33 -5.43
CA ASN A 56 11.43 -18.49 -4.61
C ASN A 56 10.73 -19.59 -5.41
N THR A 57 10.22 -19.28 -6.61
CA THR A 57 9.63 -20.27 -7.53
C THR A 57 10.67 -20.99 -8.39
N GLY A 58 11.95 -20.61 -8.30
CA GLY A 58 13.06 -21.27 -9.00
C GLY A 58 13.72 -20.44 -10.11
N PHE A 59 13.20 -19.26 -10.43
CA PHE A 59 13.86 -18.36 -11.39
C PHE A 59 15.10 -17.69 -10.79
N ALA A 60 16.09 -17.39 -11.62
CA ALA A 60 17.15 -16.46 -11.25
C ALA A 60 16.59 -15.03 -11.14
N ASN A 61 16.93 -14.28 -10.09
CA ASN A 61 16.58 -12.86 -9.96
C ASN A 61 17.63 -11.99 -10.65
N LEU A 62 17.24 -11.35 -11.76
CA LEU A 62 18.10 -10.44 -12.54
C LEU A 62 17.97 -8.97 -12.10
N GLY A 63 17.15 -8.69 -11.10
CA GLY A 63 17.02 -7.38 -10.47
C GLY A 63 16.05 -6.42 -11.17
N ILE A 64 16.24 -5.13 -10.86
CA ILE A 64 15.39 -4.02 -11.31
C ILE A 64 16.13 -3.20 -12.36
N ILE A 65 15.48 -2.94 -13.48
CA ILE A 65 16.06 -2.18 -14.60
C ILE A 65 15.23 -0.91 -14.86
N GLU A 66 15.88 0.24 -14.88
CA GLU A 66 15.22 1.50 -15.24
C GLU A 66 14.94 1.57 -16.75
N ARG A 67 13.68 1.86 -17.10
CA ARG A 67 13.20 1.96 -18.48
C ARG A 67 12.25 3.15 -18.64
N PRO A 68 12.73 4.40 -18.45
CA PRO A 68 11.89 5.61 -18.52
C PRO A 68 11.25 5.86 -19.89
N GLY A 69 11.78 5.22 -20.95
CA GLY A 69 11.21 5.27 -22.30
C GLY A 69 9.93 4.45 -22.50
N LEU A 70 9.57 3.55 -21.57
CA LEU A 70 8.37 2.73 -21.71
C LEU A 70 7.11 3.55 -21.45
N VAL A 71 6.26 3.63 -22.48
CA VAL A 71 5.06 4.48 -22.47
C VAL A 71 4.12 4.14 -21.32
N VAL A 72 3.97 2.85 -20.98
CA VAL A 72 3.09 2.41 -19.90
C VAL A 72 3.58 2.93 -18.55
N LEU A 73 4.87 2.81 -18.24
CA LEU A 73 5.47 3.30 -16.98
C LEU A 73 5.46 4.82 -16.87
N ARG A 74 5.55 5.53 -18.01
CA ARG A 74 5.60 7.00 -18.05
C ARG A 74 4.21 7.65 -17.94
N ARG A 75 3.14 6.96 -18.35
CA ARG A 75 1.79 7.56 -18.49
C ARG A 75 0.80 7.12 -17.41
N THR A 76 1.17 6.15 -16.59
CA THR A 76 0.42 5.80 -15.38
C THR A 76 0.64 6.85 -14.30
N GLU A 77 -0.41 7.23 -13.58
CA GLU A 77 -0.37 8.22 -12.51
C GLU A 77 -0.03 7.61 -11.13
N MET A 78 -0.22 6.30 -11.00
CA MET A 78 0.12 5.50 -9.83
C MET A 78 1.50 4.83 -9.97
N PRO A 79 2.12 4.33 -8.88
CA PRO A 79 3.32 3.51 -8.95
C PRO A 79 3.16 2.35 -9.93
N ALA A 80 4.14 2.19 -10.84
CA ALA A 80 4.05 1.27 -11.96
C ALA A 80 5.29 0.38 -12.11
N VAL A 81 5.05 -0.92 -12.32
CA VAL A 81 6.07 -1.94 -12.57
C VAL A 81 5.67 -2.78 -13.77
N LEU A 82 6.63 -3.09 -14.64
CA LEU A 82 6.48 -4.12 -15.66
C LEU A 82 7.34 -5.32 -15.27
N VAL A 83 6.71 -6.45 -14.98
CA VAL A 83 7.35 -7.68 -14.53
C VAL A 83 7.61 -8.57 -15.74
N GLU A 84 8.87 -8.93 -15.97
CA GLU A 84 9.30 -9.87 -16.98
C GLU A 84 9.53 -11.23 -16.31
N VAL A 85 8.55 -12.14 -16.44
CA VAL A 85 8.52 -13.41 -15.72
C VAL A 85 9.24 -14.49 -16.51
N GLY A 86 10.57 -14.43 -16.66
CA GLY A 86 11.33 -15.38 -17.47
C GLY A 86 11.33 -15.06 -18.97
N PHE A 87 12.14 -15.79 -19.71
CA PHE A 87 12.39 -15.62 -21.14
C PHE A 87 11.63 -16.64 -21.99
N ILE A 88 10.78 -16.19 -22.92
CA ILE A 88 9.97 -17.06 -23.79
C ILE A 88 10.81 -17.85 -24.80
N ASP A 89 12.01 -17.36 -25.11
CA ASP A 89 12.99 -18.00 -25.99
C ASP A 89 13.99 -18.89 -25.23
N ASN A 90 13.75 -19.13 -23.93
CA ASN A 90 14.52 -20.05 -23.12
C ASN A 90 13.66 -21.26 -22.70
N GLU A 91 14.10 -22.46 -23.06
CA GLU A 91 13.36 -23.71 -22.80
C GLU A 91 13.18 -24.01 -21.31
N ALA A 92 14.20 -23.75 -20.48
CA ALA A 92 14.13 -23.98 -19.05
C ALA A 92 13.16 -23.01 -18.36
N ASP A 93 13.15 -21.74 -18.77
CA ASP A 93 12.19 -20.76 -18.26
C ASP A 93 10.76 -21.06 -18.70
N ASN A 94 10.55 -21.66 -19.87
CA ASN A 94 9.23 -22.09 -20.34
C ASN A 94 8.75 -23.29 -19.53
N GLN A 95 9.60 -24.31 -19.34
CA GLN A 95 9.27 -25.48 -18.53
C GLN A 95 8.93 -25.08 -17.09
N LEU A 96 9.75 -24.23 -16.47
CA LEU A 96 9.50 -23.74 -15.11
C LEU A 96 8.19 -22.97 -15.03
N PHE A 97 7.88 -22.15 -16.04
CA PHE A 97 6.64 -21.38 -16.11
C PHE A 97 5.40 -22.26 -16.23
N ASP A 98 5.43 -23.24 -17.14
CA ASP A 98 4.29 -24.13 -17.40
C ASP A 98 4.04 -25.06 -16.21
N ASP A 99 5.10 -25.59 -15.59
CA ASP A 99 4.99 -26.49 -14.44
C ASP A 99 4.52 -25.77 -13.15
N ASN A 100 4.83 -24.47 -13.01
CA ASN A 100 4.62 -23.72 -11.77
C ASN A 100 3.71 -22.49 -11.92
N LEU A 101 2.87 -22.43 -12.95
CA LEU A 101 2.05 -21.26 -13.27
C LEU A 101 1.27 -20.71 -12.06
N HIS A 102 0.69 -21.59 -11.24
CA HIS A 102 -0.04 -21.19 -10.04
C HIS A 102 0.88 -20.57 -8.98
N ALA A 103 2.03 -21.18 -8.70
CA ALA A 103 3.00 -20.67 -7.74
C ALA A 103 3.59 -19.33 -8.20
N ILE A 104 3.77 -19.14 -9.50
CA ILE A 104 4.21 -17.87 -10.10
C ILE A 104 3.17 -16.78 -9.91
N ALA A 105 1.89 -17.08 -10.17
CA ALA A 105 0.80 -16.12 -9.94
C ALA A 105 0.68 -15.74 -8.46
N GLU A 106 0.82 -16.72 -7.56
CA GLU A 106 0.83 -16.51 -6.11
C GLU A 106 2.04 -15.67 -5.67
N ALA A 107 3.23 -15.92 -6.22
CA ALA A 107 4.43 -15.13 -5.95
C ALA A 107 4.24 -13.65 -6.32
N ILE A 108 3.66 -13.36 -7.50
CA ILE A 108 3.36 -11.98 -7.90
C ILE A 108 2.35 -11.34 -6.92
N ALA A 109 1.30 -12.06 -6.55
CA ALA A 109 0.30 -11.56 -5.61
C ALA A 109 0.90 -11.30 -4.22
N ASN A 110 1.77 -12.19 -3.74
CA ASN A 110 2.48 -12.03 -2.46
C ASN A 110 3.41 -10.82 -2.48
N GLY A 111 4.15 -10.61 -3.57
CA GLY A 111 5.01 -9.43 -3.73
C GLY A 111 4.22 -8.13 -3.62
N ILE A 112 3.06 -8.05 -4.30
CA ILE A 112 2.14 -6.90 -4.22
C ILE A 112 1.62 -6.71 -2.79
N LEU A 113 1.18 -7.79 -2.14
CA LEU A 113 0.63 -7.74 -0.79
C LEU A 113 1.68 -7.30 0.24
N THR A 114 2.92 -7.74 0.09
CA THR A 114 4.05 -7.30 0.93
C THR A 114 4.26 -5.80 0.80
N THR A 115 4.26 -5.25 -0.42
CA THR A 115 4.39 -3.81 -0.61
C THR A 115 3.25 -3.01 0.03
N ILE A 116 2.00 -3.50 -0.07
CA ILE A 116 0.86 -2.86 0.59
C ILE A 116 1.07 -2.81 2.11
N ARG A 117 1.46 -3.93 2.71
CA ARG A 117 1.72 -4.03 4.16
C ARG A 117 2.86 -3.12 4.62
N GLU A 118 3.92 -3.02 3.82
CA GLU A 118 5.04 -2.14 4.13
C GLU A 118 4.61 -0.67 4.06
N GLY A 119 3.80 -0.29 3.06
CA GLY A 119 3.21 1.05 2.97
C GLY A 119 2.26 1.37 4.14
N GLU A 120 1.48 0.40 4.61
CA GLU A 120 0.65 0.53 5.81
C GLU A 120 1.48 0.65 7.10
N ALA A 121 2.59 -0.08 7.20
CA ALA A 121 3.48 -0.03 8.36
C ALA A 121 4.27 1.29 8.45
N GLU A 122 4.52 1.95 7.31
CA GLU A 122 5.16 3.27 7.26
C GLU A 122 4.21 4.41 7.66
N GLN A 123 2.89 4.20 7.65
CA GLN A 123 1.92 5.17 8.18
C GLN A 123 1.99 5.14 9.72
N PRO A 124 2.54 6.17 10.39
CA PRO A 124 2.61 6.15 11.85
C PRO A 124 1.19 6.03 12.43
N GLU A 125 0.96 4.97 13.19
CA GLU A 125 -0.27 4.85 13.95
C GLU A 125 -0.21 5.76 15.18
N TYR A 126 -1.37 6.34 15.49
CA TYR A 126 -1.57 7.21 16.64
C TYR A 126 -2.63 6.60 17.55
N TYR A 127 -2.36 6.68 18.84
CA TYR A 127 -3.36 6.51 19.88
C TYR A 127 -4.24 7.75 19.93
N GLN A 128 -5.55 7.56 19.78
CA GLN A 128 -6.57 8.60 19.82
C GLN A 128 -7.63 8.19 20.84
N ILE A 129 -8.29 9.14 21.48
CA ILE A 129 -9.32 8.85 22.48
C ILE A 129 -10.68 9.16 21.87
N GLN A 130 -11.47 8.14 21.56
CA GLN A 130 -12.84 8.33 21.13
C GLN A 130 -13.74 8.68 22.32
N THR A 131 -14.52 9.74 22.19
CA THR A 131 -15.42 10.26 23.23
C THR A 131 -16.90 10.19 22.83
N GLY A 132 -17.20 9.86 21.57
CA GLY A 132 -18.56 9.70 21.07
C GLY A 132 -18.61 9.11 19.66
N ALA A 133 -19.78 8.60 19.28
CA ALA A 133 -20.07 8.11 17.93
C ALA A 133 -21.54 8.38 17.60
N TYR A 134 -21.79 9.10 16.52
CA TYR A 134 -23.13 9.61 16.18
C TYR A 134 -23.49 9.27 14.74
N ARG A 135 -24.77 8.98 14.47
CA ARG A 135 -25.29 8.90 13.09
C ARG A 135 -25.49 10.27 12.46
N ILE A 136 -25.72 11.29 13.28
CA ILE A 136 -26.03 12.65 12.83
C ILE A 136 -24.79 13.52 13.04
N ARG A 137 -24.28 14.09 11.95
CA ARG A 137 -23.07 14.92 11.95
C ARG A 137 -23.14 16.10 12.92
N SER A 138 -24.28 16.80 12.99
CA SER A 138 -24.43 17.98 13.87
C SER A 138 -24.26 17.64 15.36
N LEU A 139 -24.62 16.44 15.81
CA LEU A 139 -24.39 15.99 17.19
C LEU A 139 -22.90 15.76 17.47
N ALA A 140 -22.18 15.19 16.50
CA ALA A 140 -20.73 15.03 16.59
C ALA A 140 -20.01 16.38 16.60
N GLU A 141 -20.45 17.33 15.76
CA GLU A 141 -19.93 18.70 15.72
C GLU A 141 -20.19 19.45 17.04
N GLN A 142 -21.36 19.28 17.64
CA GLN A 142 -21.65 19.84 18.96
C GLN A 142 -20.67 19.33 20.01
N GLN A 143 -20.47 18.00 20.12
CA GLN A 143 -19.52 17.44 21.09
C GLN A 143 -18.08 17.87 20.80
N GLN A 144 -17.66 17.87 19.52
CA GLN A 144 -16.34 18.35 19.11
C GLN A 144 -16.11 19.79 19.56
N ASN A 145 -17.08 20.68 19.34
CA ASN A 145 -16.98 22.08 19.74
C ASN A 145 -16.93 22.23 21.26
N THR A 146 -17.71 21.43 22.02
CA THR A 146 -17.61 21.40 23.48
C THR A 146 -16.22 20.99 23.94
N LEU A 147 -15.66 19.90 23.41
CA LEU A 147 -14.31 19.44 23.73
C LEU A 147 -13.25 20.51 23.41
N ARG A 148 -13.34 21.14 22.22
CA ARG A 148 -12.44 22.23 21.82
C ARG A 148 -12.54 23.42 22.75
N SER A 149 -13.75 23.80 23.17
CA SER A 149 -13.95 24.91 24.13
C SER A 149 -13.36 24.62 25.51
N GLN A 150 -13.21 23.34 25.86
CA GLN A 150 -12.55 22.88 27.09
C GLN A 150 -11.03 22.71 26.92
N GLY A 151 -10.49 23.00 25.73
CA GLY A 151 -9.05 22.92 25.44
C GLY A 151 -8.60 21.58 24.86
N PHE A 152 -9.49 20.61 24.65
CA PHE A 152 -9.12 19.32 24.08
C PHE A 152 -8.94 19.40 22.56
N PRO A 153 -7.87 18.82 21.99
CA PRO A 153 -7.65 18.77 20.55
C PRO A 153 -8.58 17.75 19.88
N ALA A 154 -9.86 18.10 19.73
CA ALA A 154 -10.89 17.20 19.21
C ALA A 154 -11.11 17.33 17.69
N PHE A 155 -11.41 16.21 17.05
CA PHE A 155 -11.71 16.08 15.63
C PHE A 155 -12.80 15.01 15.39
N ILE A 156 -13.38 14.98 14.19
CA ILE A 156 -14.42 14.02 13.80
C ILE A 156 -13.86 13.12 12.71
N VAL A 157 -14.10 11.82 12.83
CA VAL A 157 -13.75 10.80 11.83
C VAL A 157 -15.05 10.13 11.34
N SER A 158 -15.20 9.98 10.03
CA SER A 158 -16.30 9.22 9.44
C SER A 158 -15.85 7.76 9.24
N GLU A 159 -16.40 6.83 10.01
CA GLU A 159 -16.00 5.41 10.01
C GLU A 159 -17.24 4.54 10.29
N ASP A 160 -17.44 3.47 9.53
CA ASP A 160 -18.58 2.54 9.66
C ASP A 160 -19.97 3.21 9.59
N GLY A 161 -20.10 4.28 8.78
CA GLY A 161 -21.35 5.05 8.66
C GLY A 161 -21.67 5.91 9.90
N LEU A 162 -20.71 6.13 10.79
CA LEU A 162 -20.83 6.97 11.99
C LEU A 162 -19.81 8.12 11.97
N PHE A 163 -20.18 9.22 12.61
CA PHE A 163 -19.31 10.34 12.96
C PHE A 163 -18.75 10.12 14.36
N LYS A 164 -17.51 9.63 14.43
CA LYS A 164 -16.78 9.33 15.68
C LYS A 164 -16.02 10.58 16.12
N VAL A 165 -16.30 11.05 17.33
CA VAL A 165 -15.60 12.20 17.93
C VAL A 165 -14.39 11.66 18.68
N ARG A 166 -13.20 12.16 18.33
CA ARG A 166 -11.93 11.74 18.91
C ARG A 166 -11.15 12.95 19.43
N ALA A 167 -10.31 12.73 20.43
CA ALA A 167 -9.45 13.73 21.04
C ALA A 167 -7.99 13.26 21.06
N GLY A 168 -7.11 14.11 20.56
CA GLY A 168 -5.67 13.86 20.49
C GLY A 168 -5.25 12.78 19.49
N ALA A 169 -3.97 12.81 19.14
CA ALA A 169 -3.31 11.80 18.31
C ALA A 169 -1.86 11.67 18.79
N PHE A 170 -1.56 10.59 19.52
CA PHE A 170 -0.29 10.41 20.21
C PHE A 170 0.45 9.19 19.68
N ARG A 171 1.76 9.29 19.46
CA ARG A 171 2.58 8.12 19.10
C ARG A 171 2.85 7.20 20.29
N GLU A 172 2.94 7.77 21.49
CA GLU A 172 3.22 7.05 22.72
C GLU A 172 1.93 6.80 23.50
N LEU A 173 1.75 5.56 23.97
CA LEU A 173 0.57 5.14 24.73
C LEU A 173 0.40 5.96 26.01
N ASP A 174 1.47 6.26 26.73
CA ASP A 174 1.40 7.01 27.99
C ASP A 174 0.81 8.41 27.82
N ASN A 175 1.10 9.08 26.70
CA ASN A 175 0.55 10.40 26.40
C ASN A 175 -0.97 10.30 26.16
N ALA A 176 -1.40 9.25 25.47
CA ALA A 176 -2.81 8.99 25.25
C ALA A 176 -3.55 8.60 26.53
N VAL A 177 -2.94 7.79 27.40
CA VAL A 177 -3.52 7.42 28.70
C VAL A 177 -3.71 8.66 29.58
N ARG A 178 -2.76 9.60 29.58
CA ARG A 178 -2.92 10.87 30.31
C ARG A 178 -4.10 11.69 29.78
N MET A 179 -4.21 11.82 28.46
CA MET A 179 -5.35 12.48 27.81
C MET A 179 -6.68 11.78 28.14
N GLU A 180 -6.71 10.45 28.12
CA GLU A 180 -7.89 9.67 28.46
C GLU A 180 -8.35 9.93 29.90
N GLN A 181 -7.42 9.93 30.86
CA GLN A 181 -7.72 10.21 32.26
C GLN A 181 -8.27 11.62 32.46
N GLU A 182 -7.73 12.60 31.73
CA GLU A 182 -8.22 13.98 31.76
C GLU A 182 -9.66 14.07 31.21
N LEU A 183 -9.94 13.46 30.05
CA LEU A 183 -11.28 13.41 29.48
C LEU A 183 -12.29 12.72 30.42
N ARG A 184 -11.89 11.64 31.10
CA ARG A 184 -12.72 10.98 32.11
C ARG A 184 -13.01 11.88 33.31
N ARG A 185 -12.06 12.70 33.76
CA ARG A 185 -12.28 13.70 34.83
C ARG A 185 -13.29 14.77 34.43
N TYR A 186 -13.38 15.09 33.14
CA TYR A 186 -14.39 15.98 32.56
C TYR A 186 -15.74 15.27 32.30
N GLY A 187 -15.85 13.98 32.63
CA GLY A 187 -17.10 13.21 32.55
C GLY A 187 -17.36 12.53 31.21
N TYR A 188 -16.37 12.48 30.31
CA TYR A 188 -16.53 11.78 29.04
C TYR A 188 -16.34 10.27 29.19
N ASN A 189 -17.19 9.49 28.52
CA ASN A 189 -16.90 8.09 28.25
C ASN A 189 -15.81 8.02 27.19
N THR A 190 -14.77 7.23 27.44
CA THR A 190 -13.60 7.14 26.57
C THR A 190 -13.38 5.73 26.07
N PHE A 191 -12.91 5.63 24.83
CA PHE A 191 -12.38 4.41 24.26
C PHE A 191 -11.08 4.73 23.52
N LEU A 192 -9.97 4.12 23.95
CA LEU A 192 -8.68 4.27 23.31
C LEU A 192 -8.66 3.50 21.99
N VAL A 193 -8.30 4.17 20.90
CA VAL A 193 -8.16 3.56 19.58
C VAL A 193 -6.76 3.79 19.03
N ARG A 194 -6.26 2.82 18.26
CA ARG A 194 -4.99 2.92 17.54
C ARG A 194 -5.29 2.88 16.04
N ARG A 195 -4.95 3.94 15.33
CA ARG A 195 -5.25 4.14 13.90
C ARG A 195 -4.16 4.99 13.23
N PRO A 196 -3.95 4.86 11.91
CA PRO A 196 -3.16 5.83 11.14
C PRO A 196 -3.64 7.28 11.35
N ALA A 197 -2.79 8.25 11.00
CA ALA A 197 -3.21 9.65 10.94
C ALA A 197 -4.43 9.78 9.99
N VAL A 198 -5.42 10.56 10.41
CA VAL A 198 -6.58 10.84 9.57
C VAL A 198 -6.16 11.90 8.55
N SER A 199 -6.20 11.55 7.26
CA SER A 199 -5.98 12.47 6.14
C SER A 199 -7.20 13.34 5.83
#